data_AF-A0A2S6YYZ7-F1
#
_entry.id   AF-A0A2S6YYZ7-F1
#
_cell.length_a   1.000
_cell.length_b   1.000
_cell.length_c   1.000
_cell.angle_alpha   90.00
_cell.angle_beta   90.00
_cell.angle_gamma   90.00
#
_symmetry.space_group_name_H-M   'P 1'
#
loop_
_entity.id
_entity.type
_entity.pdbx_description
1 polymer ?
#
loop_
_entity_poly.entity_id
_entity_poly.type
_entity_poly.pdbx_seq_one_letter_code
_entity_poly.pdbx_strand_id
1 'polypeptide(L)' 'RPEEVQQRLVPGHWEGDLIKGAFNRSCVGTLVERKTRFVVLCRMDGCTATDALEGFTRQMKKLPASMRTSLTYDRGTEMT' A
#
# COMPACT_ATOMS: atom_id res chain seq x y z
N ARG A 1 -3.84 -16.70 -2.91
CA ARG A 1 -2.62 -16.00 -2.42
C ARG A 1 -1.59 -17.07 -2.05
N PRO A 2 -0.31 -16.98 -2.50
CA PRO A 2 0.72 -17.98 -2.21
C PRO A 2 0.97 -18.19 -0.70
N GLU A 3 1.43 -19.37 -0.31
CA GLU A 3 1.52 -19.80 1.10
C GLU A 3 2.54 -19.00 1.92
N GLU A 4 3.69 -18.65 1.34
CA GLU A 4 4.70 -17.77 1.96
C GLU A 4 4.14 -16.41 2.40
N VAL A 5 3.21 -15.85 1.63
CA VAL A 5 2.57 -14.56 1.94
C VAL A 5 1.60 -14.70 3.12
N GLN A 6 1.04 -15.89 3.36
CA GLN A 6 0.15 -16.15 4.49
C GLN A 6 0.92 -16.34 5.80
N GLN A 7 2.09 -16.98 5.74
CA GLN A 7 2.86 -17.32 6.93
C GLN A 7 3.68 -16.13 7.49
N ARG A 8 3.76 -14.99 6.75
CA ARG A 8 4.46 -13.75 7.19
C ARG A 8 5.92 -13.99 7.62
N LEU A 9 6.57 -14.99 7.00
CA LEU A 9 7.87 -15.47 7.47
C LEU A 9 9.04 -14.58 7.05
N VAL A 10 8.87 -13.77 6.00
CA VAL A 10 9.94 -12.91 5.45
C VAL A 10 9.45 -11.46 5.29
N PRO A 11 10.31 -10.46 5.61
CA PRO A 11 10.00 -9.06 5.31
C PRO A 11 9.88 -8.80 3.81
N GLY A 12 9.13 -7.76 3.44
CA GLY A 12 9.03 -7.27 2.07
C GLY A 12 7.71 -7.60 1.38
N HIS A 13 6.75 -8.14 2.13
CA HIS A 13 5.37 -8.33 1.68
C HIS A 13 4.49 -7.25 2.28
N TRP A 14 3.79 -6.50 1.43
CA TRP A 14 3.05 -5.31 1.82
C TRP A 14 1.56 -5.48 1.62
N GLU A 15 0.79 -4.89 2.52
CA GLU A 15 -0.63 -4.66 2.37
C GLU A 15 -0.85 -3.17 2.13
N GLY A 16 -1.51 -2.85 1.00
CA GLY A 16 -1.89 -1.49 0.65
C GLY A 16 -3.38 -1.28 0.93
N ASP A 17 -3.69 -0.15 1.54
CA ASP A 17 -5.05 0.32 1.80
C ASP A 17 -5.13 1.83 1.53
N LEU A 18 -6.35 2.36 1.39
CA LEU A 18 -6.62 3.76 1.12
C LEU A 18 -7.56 4.35 2.17
N ILE A 19 -7.07 5.35 2.90
CA ILE A 19 -7.90 6.13 3.81
C ILE A 19 -8.39 7.38 3.08
N LYS A 20 -9.71 7.52 2.96
CA LYS A 20 -10.34 8.72 2.41
C LYS A 20 -10.72 9.70 3.51
N GLY A 21 -10.43 10.96 3.26
CA GLY A 21 -10.92 12.07 4.07
C GLY A 21 -12.39 12.39 3.78
N ALA A 22 -12.95 13.27 4.60
CA ALA A 22 -14.34 13.68 4.49
C ALA A 22 -14.70 14.15 3.07
N PHE A 23 -15.85 13.69 2.58
CA PHE A 23 -16.37 14.01 1.24
C PHE A 23 -15.41 13.68 0.08
N ASN A 24 -14.52 12.69 0.25
CA ASN A 24 -13.52 12.29 -0.74
C ASN A 24 -12.56 13.41 -1.18
N ARG A 25 -12.41 14.49 -0.39
CA ARG A 25 -11.60 15.67 -0.73
C ARG A 25 -10.09 15.45 -0.60
N SER A 26 -9.69 14.41 0.13
CA SER A 26 -8.30 14.05 0.34
C SER A 26 -8.19 12.55 0.55
N CYS A 27 -7.01 11.98 0.35
CA CYS A 27 -6.74 10.61 0.75
C CYS A 27 -5.26 10.41 1.09
N VAL A 28 -5.02 9.36 1.87
CA VAL A 28 -3.70 8.87 2.23
C VAL A 28 -3.72 7.37 2.02
N GLY A 29 -2.76 6.85 1.26
CA GLY A 29 -2.58 5.41 1.20
C GLY A 29 -1.66 4.94 2.32
N THR A 30 -1.94 3.75 2.83
CA THR A 30 -1.12 3.09 3.85
C THR A 30 -0.51 1.83 3.27
N LEU A 31 0.80 1.70 3.36
CA LEU A 31 1.52 0.47 3.05
C LEU A 31 2.02 -0.14 4.36
N VAL A 32 1.54 -1.32 4.70
CA VAL A 32 1.90 -2.03 5.92
C VAL A 32 2.69 -3.29 5.58
N GLU A 33 3.92 -3.39 6.07
CA GLU A 33 4.75 -4.58 5.91
C GLU A 33 4.24 -5.69 6.85
N ARG A 34 3.94 -6.88 6.30
CA ARG A 34 3.17 -7.92 6.99
C ARG A 34 3.89 -8.53 8.19
N LYS A 35 5.24 -8.59 8.19
CA LYS A 35 6.02 -9.24 9.25
C LYS A 35 6.37 -8.28 10.39
N THR A 36 7.00 -7.16 10.03
CA THR A 36 7.54 -6.14 10.94
C THR A 36 6.50 -5.12 11.38
N ARG A 37 5.38 -5.03 10.65
CA ARG A 37 4.36 -3.97 10.81
C ARG A 37 4.90 -2.56 10.56
N PHE A 38 6.02 -2.43 9.87
CA PHE A 38 6.51 -1.14 9.42
C PHE A 38 5.48 -0.50 8.48
N VAL A 39 5.12 0.76 8.76
CA VAL A 39 4.07 1.48 8.04
C VAL A 39 4.68 2.62 7.25
N VAL A 40 4.27 2.74 5.99
CA VAL A 40 4.59 3.89 5.15
C VAL A 40 3.29 4.61 4.76
N LEU A 41 3.23 5.89 5.09
CA LEU A 41 2.15 6.77 4.66
C LEU A 41 2.48 7.38 3.30
N CYS A 42 1.53 7.25 2.39
CA CYS A 42 1.66 7.68 1.02
C CYS A 42 0.69 8.85 0.79
N ARG A 43 1.24 10.08 0.71
CA ARG A 43 0.46 11.22 0.23
C ARG A 43 0.01 10.95 -1.21
N MET A 44 -1.30 11.01 -1.41
CA MET A 44 -1.96 10.89 -2.70
C MET A 44 -2.36 12.27 -3.21
N ASP A 45 -2.38 12.42 -4.54
CA ASP A 45 -2.82 13.65 -5.19
C ASP A 45 -4.33 13.63 -5.53
N GLY A 46 -4.95 12.44 -5.48
CA GLY A 46 -6.38 12.23 -5.63
C GLY A 46 -6.82 10.85 -5.16
N CYS A 47 -8.13 10.61 -5.12
CA CYS A 47 -8.73 9.37 -4.59
C CYS A 47 -8.91 8.26 -5.65
N THR A 48 -8.29 8.38 -6.82
CA THR A 48 -8.46 7.44 -7.93
C THR A 48 -7.46 6.28 -7.85
N ALA A 49 -7.72 5.22 -8.65
CA ALA A 49 -6.80 4.09 -8.79
C ALA A 49 -5.42 4.51 -9.33
N THR A 50 -5.40 5.48 -10.24
CA THR A 50 -4.16 6.01 -10.83
C THR A 50 -3.35 6.76 -9.78
N ASP A 51 -3.99 7.65 -9.02
CA ASP A 51 -3.31 8.43 -7.96
C ASP A 51 -2.74 7.50 -6.87
N ALA A 52 -3.49 6.46 -6.49
CA ALA A 52 -3.02 5.46 -5.53
C ALA A 52 -1.80 4.69 -6.05
N LEU A 53 -1.83 4.24 -7.31
CA LEU A 53 -0.71 3.55 -7.94
C LEU A 53 0.55 4.44 -7.97
N GLU A 54 0.40 5.70 -8.36
CA GLU A 54 1.52 6.67 -8.40
C GLU A 54 2.07 6.95 -7.00
N GLY A 55 1.17 7.15 -6.03
CA GLY A 55 1.53 7.41 -4.64
C GLY A 55 2.28 6.25 -3.99
N PHE A 56 1.80 5.02 -4.17
CA PHE A 56 2.49 3.82 -3.69
C PHE A 56 3.82 3.62 -4.41
N THR A 57 3.87 3.77 -5.74
CA THR A 57 5.10 3.61 -6.52
C THR A 57 6.19 4.58 -6.04
N ARG A 58 5.82 5.84 -5.79
CA ARG A 58 6.74 6.86 -5.26
C ARG A 58 7.37 6.45 -3.94
N GLN A 59 6.59 5.91 -3.00
CA GLN A 59 7.13 5.52 -1.70
C GLN A 59 7.91 4.19 -1.78
N MET A 60 7.41 3.20 -2.51
CA MET A 60 8.06 1.91 -2.68
C MET A 60 9.47 2.04 -3.29
N LYS A 61 9.67 3.00 -4.20
CA LYS A 61 11.00 3.30 -4.79
C LYS A 61 12.04 3.73 -3.76
N LYS A 62 11.64 4.27 -2.61
CA LYS A 62 12.54 4.70 -1.53
C LYS A 62 13.01 3.57 -0.63
N LEU A 63 12.32 2.43 -0.66
CA LEU A 63 12.66 1.26 0.15
C LEU A 63 13.80 0.47 -0.51
N PRO A 64 14.63 -0.26 0.24
CA PRO A 64 15.60 -1.18 -0.33
C PRO A 64 14.92 -2.21 -1.25
N ALA A 65 15.59 -2.64 -2.33
CA ALA A 65 15.02 -3.61 -3.26
C ALA A 65 14.62 -4.93 -2.58
N SER A 66 15.38 -5.36 -1.57
CA SER A 66 15.08 -6.54 -0.75
C SER A 66 13.76 -6.45 0.03
N MET A 67 13.22 -5.24 0.22
CA MET A 67 11.93 -5.03 0.88
C MET A 67 10.77 -4.89 -0.12
N ARG A 68 10.95 -5.10 -1.42
CA ARG A 68 9.90 -4.88 -2.43
C ARG A 68 9.42 -6.18 -3.07
N THR A 69 9.19 -7.21 -2.26
CA THR A 69 8.87 -8.57 -2.73
C THR A 69 7.47 -8.66 -3.31
N SER A 70 6.44 -8.25 -2.57
CA SER A 70 5.08 -8.18 -3.12
C SER A 70 4.26 -7.08 -2.45
N LEU A 71 3.27 -6.58 -3.18
CA LEU A 71 2.26 -5.66 -2.68
C LEU A 71 0.89 -6.22 -3.02
N THR A 72 0.07 -6.41 -1.99
CA THR A 72 -1.35 -6.74 -2.15
C THR A 72 -2.15 -5.50 -1.80
N TYR A 73 -2.97 -5.02 -2.72
CA TYR A 73 -3.86 -3.88 -2.50
C TYR A 73 -5.30 -4.39 -2.47
N ASP A 74 -6.05 -4.05 -1.41
CA ASP A 74 -7.47 -4.38 -1.36
C ASP A 74 -8.25 -3.33 -2.18
N ARG A 75 -8.94 -3.79 -3.22
CA ARG A 75 -9.81 -2.94 -4.04
C ARG A 75 -11.16 -2.78 -3.35
N GLY A 76 -11.20 -2.12 -2.20
CA GLY A 76 -12.45 -1.66 -1.62
C GLY A 76 -13.28 -0.91 -2.67
N THR A 77 -14.61 -1.06 -2.63
CA THR A 77 -15.59 -0.42 -3.54
C THR A 77 -15.48 1.11 -3.63
N GLU A 78 -14.64 1.69 -2.78
CA GLU A 78 -14.31 3.11 -2.75
C GLU A 78 -13.60 3.59 -4.02
N MET A 79 -13.06 2.72 -4.89
CA MET A 79 -12.46 3.12 -6.17
C MET A 79 -13.45 3.09 -7.35
N THR A 80 -14.64 3.66 -7.19
CA THR A 80 -15.55 3.91 -8.33
C THR A 80 -15.40 5.33 -8.83
#